data_AF-K8EAL1-F1
#
_entry.id   AF-K8EAL1-F1
#
_cell.length_a   1.000
_cell.length_b   1.000
_cell.length_c   1.000
_cell.angle_alpha   90.00
_cell.angle_beta   90.00
_cell.angle_gamma   90.00
#
_symmetry.space_group_name_H-M   'P 1'
#
loop_
_entity.id
_entity.type
_entity.pdbx_description
1 polymer ?
#
loop_
_entity_poly.entity_id
_entity_poly.type
_entity_poly.pdbx_seq_one_letter_code
_entity_poly.pdbx_strand_id
1 'polypeptide(L)' 'MPNIKVEGIHDDPDYFIEKVVMDNTPELGDVTGQALLDQFATAISEARKSIDKGYRLTDFWSNPDVGVEFILKKKKDN' A
#
# COMPACT_ATOMS: atom_id res chain seq x y z
N MET A 1 -5.45 -15.03 -3.85
CA MET A 1 -5.74 -14.12 -2.72
C MET A 1 -4.98 -12.84 -3.00
N PRO A 2 -5.56 -11.64 -2.77
CA PRO A 2 -4.84 -10.40 -3.01
C PRO A 2 -3.63 -10.32 -2.06
N ASN A 3 -2.43 -10.19 -2.62
CA ASN A 3 -1.18 -10.04 -1.86
C ASN A 3 -0.99 -8.59 -1.39
N ILE A 4 -2.02 -8.03 -0.74
CA ILE A 4 -1.96 -6.69 -0.14
C ILE A 4 -1.65 -6.83 1.35
N LYS A 5 -0.62 -6.13 1.81
CA LYS A 5 -0.26 -6.05 3.23
C LYS A 5 -0.30 -4.60 3.68
N VAL A 6 -0.84 -4.37 4.87
CA VAL A 6 -0.77 -3.07 5.54
C VAL A 6 0.17 -3.20 6.73
N GLU A 7 1.27 -2.47 6.70
CA GLU A 7 2.34 -2.54 7.70
C GLU A 7 2.40 -1.23 8.47
N GLY A 8 2.26 -1.30 9.80
CA GLY A 8 2.46 -0.15 10.69
C GLY A 8 3.92 -0.05 11.12
N ILE A 9 4.55 1.11 10.90
CA ILE A 9 5.90 1.42 11.36
C ILE A 9 5.80 2.55 12.39
N HIS A 10 6.32 2.30 13.59
CA HIS A 10 6.21 3.21 14.74
C HIS A 10 7.53 3.85 15.15
N ASP A 11 8.61 3.59 14.41
CA ASP A 11 9.98 4.00 14.76
C ASP A 11 10.30 5.48 14.46
N ASP A 12 9.43 6.19 13.74
CA ASP A 12 9.59 7.62 13.49
C ASP A 12 9.11 8.43 14.72
N PRO A 13 9.91 9.35 15.28
CA PRO A 13 9.58 10.07 16.51
C PRO A 13 8.37 11.00 16.33
N ASP A 14 8.18 11.57 15.15
CA ASP A 14 7.18 12.62 14.90
C ASP A 14 5.93 12.08 14.20
N TYR A 15 6.02 10.89 13.59
CA TYR A 15 4.97 10.34 12.75
C TYR A 15 4.61 8.89 13.09
N PHE A 16 3.34 8.56 12.95
CA PHE A 16 2.89 7.20 12.66
C PHE A 16 3.03 6.97 11.16
N ILE A 17 3.67 5.87 10.77
CA ILE A 17 3.84 5.49 9.37
C ILE A 17 3.03 4.23 9.10
N GLU A 18 2.23 4.24 8.05
CA GLU A 18 1.58 3.04 7.51
C GLU A 18 2.06 2.83 6.07
N LYS A 19 2.39 1.59 5.73
CA LYS A 19 2.70 1.19 4.37
C LYS A 19 1.63 0.26 3.84
N VAL A 20 1.12 0.53 2.65
CA VAL A 20 0.28 -0.42 1.91
C VAL A 20 1.15 -1.02 0.80
N VAL A 21 1.46 -2.31 0.94
CA VAL A 21 2.35 -3.05 0.05
C VAL A 21 1.49 -3.97 -0.82
N MET A 22 1.64 -3.84 -2.13
CA MET A 22 1.06 -4.71 -3.15
C MET A 22 2.19 -5.48 -3.82
N ASP A 23 2.21 -6.79 -3.66
CA ASP A 23 3.06 -7.68 -4.46
C ASP A 23 2.51 -7.76 -5.89
N ASN A 24 3.36 -7.75 -6.91
CA ASN A 24 2.94 -7.86 -8.31
C ASN A 24 3.36 -9.20 -8.97
N THR A 25 3.73 -10.21 -8.19
CA THR A 25 4.02 -11.56 -8.67
C THR A 25 2.89 -12.01 -9.59
N PRO A 26 3.17 -12.32 -10.87
CA PRO A 26 2.14 -12.65 -11.83
C PRO A 26 1.32 -13.85 -11.39
N GLU A 27 -0.01 -13.73 -11.48
CA GLU A 27 -0.89 -14.87 -11.23
C GLU A 27 -0.78 -15.85 -12.42
N LEU A 28 -0.25 -17.04 -12.15
CA LEU A 28 -0.08 -18.08 -13.16
C LEU A 28 -1.45 -18.46 -13.75
N GLY A 29 -1.70 -18.04 -14.99
CA GLY A 29 -2.95 -18.28 -15.71
C GLY A 29 -3.74 -17.02 -16.06
N ASP A 30 -3.43 -15.87 -15.46
CA ASP A 30 -4.00 -14.59 -15.92
C ASP A 30 -3.19 -14.05 -17.12
N VAL A 31 -3.79 -14.17 -18.31
CA VAL A 31 -3.24 -13.62 -19.56
C VAL A 31 -3.80 -12.25 -19.91
N THR A 32 -4.77 -11.77 -19.13
CA THR A 32 -5.50 -10.52 -19.37
C THR A 32 -4.95 -9.35 -18.56
N GLY A 33 -4.29 -9.64 -17.42
CA GLY A 33 -3.82 -8.64 -16.47
C GLY A 33 -4.92 -8.13 -15.53
N GLN A 34 -6.12 -8.70 -15.59
CA GLN A 34 -7.24 -8.28 -14.74
C GLN A 34 -6.94 -8.50 -13.26
N ALA A 35 -6.24 -9.58 -12.90
CA ALA A 35 -5.87 -9.86 -11.52
C ALA A 35 -4.95 -8.78 -10.95
N LEU A 36 -4.00 -8.29 -11.75
CA LEU A 36 -3.11 -7.19 -11.35
C LEU A 36 -3.91 -5.89 -11.12
N LEU A 37 -4.86 -5.57 -12.00
CA LEU A 37 -5.70 -4.39 -11.85
C LEU A 37 -6.59 -4.47 -10.60
N ASP A 38 -7.14 -5.64 -10.29
CA ASP A 38 -7.95 -5.87 -9.10
C ASP A 38 -7.11 -5.75 -7.81
N GLN A 39 -5.83 -6.16 -7.86
CA GLN A 39 -4.88 -5.95 -6.76
C GLN A 39 -4.59 -4.47 -6.55
N PHE A 40 -4.37 -3.70 -7.62
CA PHE A 40 -4.23 -2.24 -7.51
C PHE A 40 -5.47 -1.59 -6.90
N ALA A 41 -6.66 -1.98 -7.34
CA ALA A 41 -7.92 -1.46 -6.78
C ALA A 41 -8.02 -1.75 -5.27
N THR A 42 -7.59 -2.95 -4.85
CA THR A 42 -7.55 -3.34 -3.44
C THR A 42 -6.53 -2.51 -2.65
N ALA A 43 -5.30 -2.33 -3.16
CA ALA A 43 -4.26 -1.53 -2.51
C ALA A 43 -4.70 -0.06 -2.35
N ILE A 44 -5.31 0.52 -3.39
CA ILE A 44 -5.86 1.88 -3.35
C ILE A 44 -6.98 1.99 -2.31
N SER A 45 -7.83 0.97 -2.20
CA SER A 45 -8.89 0.93 -1.18
C SER A 45 -8.31 0.96 0.24
N GLU A 46 -7.28 0.16 0.52
CA GLU A 46 -6.62 0.16 1.82
C GLU A 46 -5.93 1.50 2.13
N ALA A 47 -5.25 2.09 1.16
CA ALA A 47 -4.64 3.42 1.34
C ALA A 47 -5.70 4.49 1.65
N ARG A 48 -6.88 4.43 1.03
CA ARG A 48 -7.99 5.34 1.33
C ARG A 48 -8.51 5.15 2.76
N LYS A 49 -8.61 3.92 3.26
CA LYS A 49 -8.99 3.68 4.67
C LYS A 49 -7.99 4.32 5.64
N SER A 50 -6.69 4.29 5.33
CA SER A 50 -5.67 4.98 6.12
C SER A 50 -5.84 6.51 6.05
N ILE A 51 -6.14 7.06 4.87
CA ILE A 51 -6.45 8.50 4.73
C ILE A 51 -7.66 8.90 5.58
N ASP A 52 -8.72 8.09 5.62
CA ASP A 52 -9.91 8.35 6.43
C ASP A 52 -9.60 8.38 7.95
N LYS A 53 -8.53 7.67 8.39
CA LYS A 53 -8.01 7.72 9.76
C LYS A 53 -7.13 8.96 10.05
N GLY A 54 -6.96 9.84 9.07
CA GLY A 54 -6.18 11.07 9.18
C GLY A 54 -4.71 10.94 8.76
N TYR A 55 -4.32 9.83 8.12
CA TYR A 55 -3.01 9.76 7.47
C TYR A 55 -3.01 10.56 6.15
N ARG A 56 -1.82 10.92 5.68
CA ARG A 56 -1.59 11.51 4.36
C ARG A 56 -0.66 10.61 3.57
N LEU A 57 -1.00 10.35 2.31
CA LEU A 57 -0.06 9.73 1.38
C LEU A 57 1.08 10.71 1.13
N THR A 58 2.30 10.33 1.49
CA THR A 58 3.48 11.21 1.37
C THR A 58 4.43 10.76 0.29
N ASP A 59 4.43 9.46 -0.03
CA ASP A 59 5.35 8.88 -1.00
C ASP A 59 4.78 7.57 -1.56
N PHE A 60 5.32 7.13 -2.69
CA PHE A 60 5.08 5.79 -3.22
C PHE A 60 6.31 5.28 -3.98
N TRP A 61 6.52 3.98 -3.93
CA TRP A 61 7.57 3.29 -4.68
C TRP A 61 6.94 2.19 -5.53
N SER A 62 7.47 1.99 -6.73
CA SER A 62 7.07 0.88 -7.60
C SER A 62 8.27 0.23 -8.26
N ASN A 63 8.19 -1.10 -8.39
CA ASN A 63 9.17 -1.91 -9.09
C ASN A 63 8.45 -3.03 -9.85
N PRO A 64 8.68 -3.17 -11.17
CA PRO A 64 8.08 -4.23 -11.99
C PRO A 64 8.33 -5.66 -11.51
N ASP A 65 9.36 -5.91 -10.72
CA ASP A 65 9.73 -7.25 -10.22
C ASP A 65 9.30 -7.51 -8.78
N VAL A 66 8.81 -6.50 -8.05
CA VAL A 66 8.48 -6.58 -6.62
C VAL A 66 7.06 -6.12 -6.30
N GLY A 67 6.61 -5.05 -6.95
CA GLY A 67 5.28 -4.49 -6.79
C GLY A 67 5.27 -3.01 -6.40
N VAL A 68 4.31 -2.59 -5.60
CA VAL A 68 4.07 -1.19 -5.26
C VAL A 68 3.93 -1.02 -3.75
N GLU A 69 4.58 0.00 -3.22
CA GLU A 69 4.43 0.43 -1.83
C GLU A 69 3.87 1.86 -1.79
N PHE A 70 2.77 2.06 -1.07
CA PHE A 70 2.26 3.38 -0.71
C PHE A 70 2.68 3.71 0.72
N ILE A 71 3.31 4.87 0.93
CA ILE A 71 3.78 5.30 2.24
C ILE A 71 2.91 6.43 2.76
N LEU A 72 2.19 6.16 3.84
CA LEU A 72 1.28 7.10 4.49
C LEU A 72 1.85 7.52 5.85
N LYS A 73 1.76 8.82 6.16
CA LYS A 73 2.19 9.38 7.44
C LYS A 73 1.06 10.13 8.12
N LYS A 74 0.95 9.95 9.43
CA LYS A 74 0.09 10.75 10.32
C LYS A 74 0.97 11.34 11.41
N LYS A 75 0.88 12.65 11.63
CA LYS A 75 1.63 13.30 12.70
C LYS A 75 1.16 12.76 14.06
N LYS A 76 2.09 12.47 14.96
CA LYS A 76 1.77 12.15 16.36
C LYS A 76 1.28 13.44 17.01
N ASP A 77 0.14 13.38 17.68
CA ASP A 77 -0.30 14.47 18.54
C ASP A 77 0.65 14.48 19.75
N ASN A 78 1.29 15.64 19.99
CA ASN A 78 2.24 15.84 21.11
C ASN A 78 1.56 15.65 22.47
#